data_AF-A0A3S5F6G9-F1
#
_entry.id   AF-A0A3S5F6G9-F1
#
_cell.length_a   1.000
_cell.length_b   1.000
_cell.length_c   1.000
_cell.angle_alpha   90.00
_cell.angle_beta   90.00
_cell.angle_gamma   90.00
#
_symmetry.space_group_name_H-M   'P 1'
#
loop_
_entity.id
_entity.type
_entity.pdbx_description
1 polymer ?
#
loop_
_entity_poly.entity_id
_entity_poly.type
_entity_poly.pdbx_seq_one_letter_code
_entity_poly.pdbx_strand_id
1 'polypeptide(L)'
;MKKSFQKYLNSRNPHFKREQSGMTLLEVLISMFVLAIGVLALLATQLRTVSSVREAEGQTVVAQAVQNLIEGMMINPTLSKEINTTPEGERKDTGRVRKRYDDNSRNLGRNKELSYRVSNPRKARTCETSRWCKSRDSLTSLDKRALLEDQLGRFEDALVKALPDATIYYSVCNDSSGRDMTITNGRVVHNCQGSDGDPLVIKVVWQMDIESGGKDTENRKSPLNQNGTSIVYSYQARVGE
;
A
#
# COMPACT_ATOMS: atom_id res chain seq x y z
N MET A 1 -28.46 -86.26 -68.12
CA MET A 1 -29.66 -85.44 -67.89
C MET A 1 -29.39 -84.42 -66.78
N LYS A 2 -29.95 -83.21 -66.94
CA LYS A 2 -30.22 -82.18 -65.92
C LYS A 2 -29.06 -81.42 -65.24
N LYS A 3 -28.95 -80.15 -65.67
CA LYS A 3 -28.57 -78.97 -64.86
C LYS A 3 -29.46 -78.86 -63.61
N SER A 4 -28.94 -78.26 -62.52
CA SER A 4 -29.49 -77.06 -61.85
C SER A 4 -29.02 -76.94 -60.39
N PHE A 5 -28.49 -75.76 -60.02
CA PHE A 5 -28.74 -75.00 -58.77
C PHE A 5 -28.35 -75.67 -57.42
N GLN A 6 -27.65 -75.08 -56.44
CA GLN A 6 -27.38 -73.70 -56.02
C GLN A 6 -26.34 -73.81 -54.87
N LYS A 7 -25.16 -73.18 -54.90
CA LYS A 7 -24.85 -71.76 -54.57
C LYS A 7 -24.88 -71.46 -53.05
N TYR A 8 -23.82 -70.78 -52.61
CA TYR A 8 -23.61 -70.08 -51.31
C TYR A 8 -23.16 -70.98 -50.14
N LEU A 9 -22.09 -70.69 -49.40
CA LEU A 9 -21.55 -69.41 -48.93
C LEU A 9 -20.02 -69.46 -48.84
N ASN A 10 -19.33 -68.67 -49.66
CA ASN A 10 -17.91 -68.39 -49.48
C ASN A 10 -17.79 -67.18 -48.53
N SER A 11 -17.30 -67.42 -47.32
CA SER A 11 -17.08 -66.40 -46.29
C SER A 11 -16.01 -65.41 -46.75
N ARG A 12 -16.42 -64.20 -47.12
CA ARG A 12 -15.51 -63.05 -47.30
C ARG A 12 -15.51 -62.22 -46.02
N ASN A 13 -14.41 -62.26 -45.29
CA ASN A 13 -14.10 -61.28 -44.27
C ASN A 13 -14.03 -59.87 -44.89
N PRO A 14 -14.76 -58.87 -44.38
CA PRO A 14 -14.49 -57.48 -44.75
C PRO A 14 -13.24 -57.02 -43.99
N HIS A 15 -12.14 -56.87 -44.73
CA HIS A 15 -10.96 -56.18 -44.22
C HIS A 15 -11.33 -54.70 -44.12
N PHE A 16 -11.60 -54.19 -42.91
CA PHE A 16 -11.68 -52.75 -42.69
C PHE A 16 -10.32 -52.14 -43.05
N LYS A 17 -10.28 -51.31 -44.09
CA LYS A 17 -9.14 -50.43 -44.36
C LYS A 17 -9.04 -49.43 -43.21
N ARG A 18 -8.06 -49.60 -42.34
CA ARG A 18 -7.62 -48.52 -41.45
C ARG A 18 -6.84 -47.53 -42.30
N GLU A 19 -7.44 -46.39 -42.57
CA GLU A 19 -6.71 -45.21 -43.06
C GLU A 19 -5.73 -44.82 -41.95
N GLN A 20 -4.45 -45.09 -42.16
CA GLN A 20 -3.39 -44.69 -41.25
C GLN A 20 -3.16 -43.19 -41.46
N SER A 21 -3.88 -42.36 -40.71
CA SER A 21 -3.68 -40.90 -40.69
C SER A 21 -2.32 -40.62 -40.05
N GLY A 22 -1.31 -40.36 -40.87
CA GLY A 22 -0.01 -39.88 -40.38
C GLY A 22 -0.14 -38.49 -39.77
N MET A 23 0.60 -38.20 -38.70
CA MET A 23 0.75 -36.84 -38.17
C MET A 23 1.30 -35.94 -39.27
N THR A 24 0.45 -35.08 -39.81
CA THR A 24 0.90 -34.14 -40.85
C THR A 24 1.78 -33.07 -40.22
N LEU A 25 2.87 -32.67 -40.90
CA LEU A 25 3.77 -31.62 -40.41
C LEU A 25 3.02 -30.30 -40.15
N LEU A 26 1.96 -30.05 -40.92
CA LEU A 26 1.07 -28.91 -40.78
C LEU A 26 0.35 -28.89 -39.42
N GLU A 27 -0.14 -30.03 -38.96
CA GLU A 27 -0.85 -30.14 -37.67
C GLU A 27 0.08 -29.82 -36.49
N VAL A 28 1.33 -30.27 -36.55
CA VAL A 28 2.36 -29.95 -35.55
C VAL A 28 2.70 -28.46 -35.58
N LEU A 29 2.84 -27.87 -36.78
CA LEU A 29 3.16 -26.44 -36.93
C LEU A 29 2.04 -25.55 -36.39
N ILE A 30 0.78 -25.88 -36.71
CA ILE A 30 -0.39 -25.16 -36.17
C ILE A 30 -0.45 -25.33 -34.65
N SER A 31 -0.19 -26.52 -34.13
CA SER A 31 -0.18 -26.79 -32.69
C SER A 31 0.87 -25.95 -31.96
N MET A 32 2.09 -25.83 -32.50
CA MET A 32 3.14 -24.99 -31.92
C MET A 32 2.77 -23.50 -31.97
N PHE A 33 2.14 -23.05 -33.06
CA PHE A 33 1.70 -21.67 -33.20
C PHE A 33 0.60 -21.31 -32.18
N VAL A 34 -0.41 -22.18 -32.04
CA VAL A 34 -1.49 -22.01 -31.05
C VAL A 34 -0.94 -22.07 -29.62
N LEU A 35 0.00 -22.99 -29.35
CA LEU A 35 0.65 -23.10 -28.05
C LEU A 35 1.45 -21.83 -27.72
N ALA A 36 2.24 -21.31 -28.66
CA ALA A 36 3.02 -20.09 -28.45
C ALA A 36 2.11 -18.88 -28.13
N ILE A 37 1.01 -18.72 -28.88
CA ILE A 37 0.01 -17.68 -28.60
C ILE A 37 -0.65 -17.88 -27.23
N GLY A 38 -0.98 -19.12 -26.88
CA GLY A 38 -1.55 -19.47 -25.58
C GLY A 38 -0.62 -19.12 -24.41
N VAL A 39 0.67 -19.43 -24.54
CA VAL A 39 1.68 -19.09 -23.52
C VAL A 39 1.87 -17.58 -23.41
N LEU A 40 1.94 -16.86 -24.53
CA LEU A 40 2.03 -15.39 -24.52
C LEU A 40 0.82 -14.74 -23.83
N ALA A 41 -0.39 -15.23 -24.10
CA ALA A 41 -1.62 -14.76 -23.46
C ALA A 41 -1.61 -15.02 -21.94
N LEU A 42 -1.14 -16.20 -21.51
CA LEU A 42 -1.00 -16.53 -20.09
C LEU A 42 0.05 -15.66 -19.39
N LEU A 43 1.18 -15.38 -20.03
CA LEU A 43 2.20 -14.48 -19.47
C LEU A 43 1.67 -13.05 -19.31
N ALA A 44 0.95 -12.54 -20.31
CA ALA A 44 0.34 -11.21 -20.25
C ALA A 44 -0.69 -11.08 -19.11
N THR A 45 -1.51 -12.10 -18.88
CA THR A 45 -2.49 -12.10 -17.77
C THR A 45 -1.82 -12.21 -16.40
N GLN A 46 -0.75 -12.99 -16.29
CA GLN A 46 0.04 -13.10 -15.06
C GLN A 46 0.70 -11.76 -14.70
N LEU A 47 1.33 -11.07 -15.66
CA LEU A 47 1.93 -9.75 -15.42
C LEU A 47 0.91 -8.73 -14.91
N ARG A 48 -0.30 -8.73 -15.49
CA ARG A 48 -1.38 -7.85 -15.05
C ARG A 48 -1.84 -8.17 -13.62
N THR A 49 -1.97 -9.45 -13.28
CA THR A 49 -2.44 -9.88 -11.94
C THR A 49 -1.39 -9.58 -10.86
N VAL A 50 -0.11 -9.79 -11.14
CA VAL A 50 0.99 -9.49 -10.21
C VAL A 50 1.00 -8.00 -9.85
N SER A 51 0.75 -7.11 -10.81
CA SER A 51 0.69 -5.67 -10.54
C SER A 51 -0.45 -5.29 -9.59
N SER A 52 -1.65 -5.87 -9.77
CA SER A 52 -2.81 -5.61 -8.89
C SER A 52 -2.65 -6.20 -7.50
N VAL A 53 -1.97 -7.35 -7.38
CA VAL A 53 -1.69 -7.97 -6.08
C VAL A 53 -0.69 -7.13 -5.30
N ARG A 54 0.39 -6.66 -5.94
CA ARG A 54 1.39 -5.78 -5.31
C ARG A 54 0.76 -4.47 -4.81
N GLU A 55 -0.18 -3.89 -5.57
CA GLU A 55 -0.92 -2.70 -5.16
C GLU A 55 -1.75 -2.95 -3.89
N ALA A 56 -2.52 -4.05 -3.86
CA ALA A 56 -3.35 -4.42 -2.71
C ALA A 56 -2.53 -4.80 -1.47
N GLU A 57 -1.41 -5.50 -1.67
CA GLU A 57 -0.44 -5.81 -0.61
C GLU A 57 0.15 -4.54 -0.01
N GLY A 58 0.57 -3.59 -0.86
CA GLY A 58 1.13 -2.32 -0.40
C GLY A 58 0.15 -1.53 0.48
N GLN A 59 -1.11 -1.43 0.06
CA GLN A 59 -2.16 -0.79 0.85
C GLN A 59 -2.38 -1.48 2.20
N THR A 60 -2.41 -2.81 2.22
CA THR A 60 -2.63 -3.59 3.44
C THR A 60 -1.49 -3.41 4.44
N VAL A 61 -0.23 -3.44 3.97
CA VAL A 61 0.91 -3.30 4.87
C VAL A 61 1.02 -1.87 5.41
N VAL A 62 0.76 -0.85 4.60
CA VAL A 62 0.70 0.54 5.07
C VAL A 62 -0.38 0.70 6.14
N ALA A 63 -1.57 0.13 5.92
CA ALA A 63 -2.66 0.17 6.89
C ALA A 63 -2.26 -0.48 8.23
N GLN A 64 -1.60 -1.64 8.20
CA GLN A 64 -1.11 -2.31 9.41
C GLN A 64 -0.03 -1.49 10.13
N ALA A 65 0.91 -0.90 9.40
CA ALA A 65 1.94 -0.05 9.98
C ALA A 65 1.33 1.18 10.67
N VAL A 66 0.36 1.83 10.01
CA VAL A 66 -0.36 2.98 10.57
C VAL A 66 -1.17 2.55 11.80
N GLN A 67 -1.86 1.42 11.76
CA GLN A 67 -2.63 0.91 12.90
C GLN A 67 -1.73 0.62 14.11
N ASN A 68 -0.58 -0.01 13.90
CA ASN A 68 0.41 -0.25 14.96
C ASN A 68 0.91 1.05 15.58
N LEU A 69 1.10 2.10 14.76
CA LEU A 69 1.46 3.43 15.25
C LEU A 69 0.31 4.04 16.07
N ILE A 70 -0.94 3.95 15.59
CA ILE A 70 -2.13 4.45 16.31
C ILE A 70 -2.26 3.77 17.67
N GLU A 71 -2.10 2.45 17.72
CA GLU A 71 -2.11 1.69 18.98
C GLU A 71 -0.98 2.15 19.92
N GLY A 72 0.23 2.35 19.39
CA GLY A 72 1.36 2.91 20.13
C GLY A 72 1.07 4.31 20.71
N MET A 73 0.42 5.17 19.93
CA MET A 73 -0.01 6.50 20.35
C MET A 73 -1.07 6.43 21.46
N MET A 74 -2.06 5.54 21.32
CA MET A 74 -3.14 5.37 22.28
C MET A 74 -2.68 4.83 23.65
N ILE A 75 -1.59 4.05 23.68
CA ILE A 75 -1.03 3.51 24.93
C ILE A 75 -0.37 4.59 25.79
N ASN A 76 0.27 5.60 25.18
CA ASN A 76 1.00 6.63 25.91
C ASN A 76 0.54 8.05 25.53
N PRO A 77 -0.69 8.45 25.88
CA PRO A 77 -1.14 9.81 25.69
C PRO A 77 -0.38 10.78 26.60
N THR A 78 -0.22 12.00 26.12
CA THR A 78 0.07 13.15 26.96
C THR A 78 -1.22 13.63 27.62
N LEU A 79 -1.15 13.97 28.91
CA LEU A 79 -2.32 14.43 29.66
C LEU A 79 -2.23 15.95 29.78
N SER A 80 -3.24 16.64 29.29
CA SER A 80 -3.36 18.10 29.38
C SER A 80 -4.62 18.45 30.16
N LYS A 81 -4.58 19.53 30.94
CA LYS A 81 -5.79 20.08 31.54
C LYS A 81 -6.71 20.60 30.45
N GLU A 82 -7.98 20.25 30.52
CA GLU A 82 -8.98 20.85 29.66
C GLU A 82 -9.27 22.27 30.16
N ILE A 83 -9.24 23.21 29.23
CA ILE A 83 -9.37 24.62 29.53
C ILE A 83 -10.40 25.21 28.60
N ASN A 84 -11.47 25.74 29.18
CA ASN A 84 -12.49 26.46 28.43
C ASN A 84 -12.17 27.95 28.44
N THR A 85 -12.34 28.58 27.29
CA THR A 85 -12.21 30.03 27.17
C THR A 85 -13.62 30.60 27.13
N THR A 86 -13.97 31.46 28.09
CA THR A 86 -15.27 32.15 28.04
C THR A 86 -15.28 33.18 26.91
N PRO A 87 -16.46 33.66 26.46
CA PRO A 87 -16.54 34.73 25.48
C PRO A 87 -15.76 36.00 25.86
N GLU A 88 -15.54 36.26 27.16
CA GLU A 88 -14.70 37.37 27.64
C GLU A 88 -13.18 37.07 27.65
N GLY A 89 -12.74 35.92 27.14
CA GLY A 89 -11.33 35.54 27.09
C GLY A 89 -10.78 34.98 28.40
N GLU A 90 -11.62 34.76 29.42
CA GLU A 90 -11.19 34.17 30.70
C GLU A 90 -10.93 32.67 30.53
N ARG A 91 -9.76 32.23 30.98
CA ARG A 91 -9.27 30.88 30.78
C ARG A 91 -9.54 30.03 32.03
N LYS A 92 -10.63 29.24 32.04
CA LYS A 92 -11.05 28.45 33.21
C LYS A 92 -10.67 26.97 33.06
N ASP A 93 -9.99 26.44 34.08
CA ASP A 93 -9.74 25.00 34.23
C ASP A 93 -11.07 24.30 34.51
N THR A 94 -11.44 23.34 33.66
CA THR A 94 -12.71 22.61 33.82
C THR A 94 -12.61 21.50 34.87
N GLY A 95 -11.42 21.25 35.42
CA GLY A 95 -11.14 20.11 36.28
C GLY A 95 -11.07 18.77 35.54
N ARG A 96 -11.26 18.77 34.21
CA ARG A 96 -11.19 17.57 33.37
C ARG A 96 -9.81 17.45 32.74
N VAL A 97 -9.38 16.21 32.52
CA VAL A 97 -8.12 15.90 31.85
C VAL A 97 -8.41 15.46 30.43
N ARG A 98 -7.76 16.11 29.46
CA ARG A 98 -7.82 15.77 28.05
C ARG A 98 -6.58 14.97 27.66
N LYS A 99 -6.81 13.78 27.10
CA LYS A 99 -5.76 13.00 26.41
C LYS A 99 -5.38 13.71 25.12
N ARG A 100 -4.09 13.85 24.88
CA ARG A 100 -3.52 14.39 23.64
C ARG A 100 -2.43 13.46 23.15
N TYR A 101 -2.38 13.28 21.84
CA TYR A 101 -1.33 12.52 21.17
C TYR A 101 -0.35 13.46 20.44
N ASP A 102 -0.60 14.76 20.49
CA ASP A 102 0.18 15.82 19.86
C ASP A 102 0.37 16.97 20.84
N ASP A 103 1.37 16.88 21.72
CA ASP A 103 1.64 17.99 22.63
C ASP A 103 2.44 19.09 21.93
N ASN A 104 1.76 20.16 21.51
CA ASN A 104 2.38 21.40 21.05
C ASN A 104 2.58 22.42 22.20
N SER A 105 2.85 21.94 23.42
CA SER A 105 3.03 22.82 24.57
C SER A 105 4.24 23.75 24.36
N ARG A 106 3.95 25.02 24.10
CA ARG A 106 4.96 26.09 24.00
C ARG A 106 5.77 26.27 25.29
N ASN A 107 5.34 25.67 26.41
CA ASN A 107 5.83 25.85 27.77
C ASN A 107 6.52 24.62 28.40
N LEU A 108 6.88 23.57 27.65
CA LEU A 108 7.86 22.60 28.17
C LEU A 108 9.27 23.21 28.05
N GLY A 109 9.85 23.61 29.18
CA GLY A 109 11.20 24.20 29.23
C GLY A 109 12.26 23.27 28.64
N ARG A 110 13.21 23.86 27.87
CA ARG A 110 14.47 23.37 27.27
C ARG A 110 14.61 21.92 26.72
N ASN A 111 13.64 21.03 26.85
CA ASN A 111 13.58 19.67 26.30
C ASN A 111 12.25 19.46 25.54
N LYS A 112 12.05 20.31 24.53
CA LYS A 112 10.83 20.48 23.73
C LYS A 112 10.68 19.37 22.66
N GLU A 113 9.43 19.11 22.26
CA GLU A 113 8.97 18.18 21.20
C GLU A 113 8.76 16.70 21.61
N LEU A 114 7.83 16.48 22.53
CA LEU A 114 7.12 15.20 22.68
C LEU A 114 5.83 15.25 21.86
N SER A 115 5.93 15.18 20.54
CA SER A 115 4.74 15.23 19.69
C SER A 115 4.87 14.28 18.53
N TYR A 116 3.82 13.51 18.27
CA TYR A 116 3.70 12.78 17.02
C TYR A 116 3.40 13.72 15.86
N ARG A 117 3.04 14.99 16.12
CA ARG A 117 2.68 15.97 15.09
C ARG A 117 3.88 16.26 14.18
N VAL A 118 3.69 15.91 12.92
CA VAL A 118 4.60 16.10 11.81
C VAL A 118 3.82 16.86 10.73
N SER A 119 3.72 18.18 10.89
CA SER A 119 2.91 19.05 10.00
C SER A 119 3.49 19.14 8.59
N ASN A 120 4.81 19.06 8.44
CA ASN A 120 5.46 18.97 7.14
C ASN A 120 5.65 17.50 6.73
N PRO A 121 5.45 17.12 5.46
CA PRO A 121 5.71 15.77 4.99
C PRO A 121 7.14 15.35 5.30
N ARG A 122 7.31 14.19 5.91
CA ARG A 122 8.63 13.58 6.14
C ARG A 122 8.78 12.35 5.28
N LYS A 123 9.96 12.21 4.68
CA LYS A 123 10.34 10.99 3.98
C LYS A 123 10.58 9.88 5.00
N ALA A 124 9.97 8.71 4.80
CA ALA A 124 10.21 7.55 5.65
C ALA A 124 11.65 7.06 5.50
N ARG A 125 12.22 6.51 6.58
CA ARG A 125 13.62 6.06 6.66
C ARG A 125 13.70 4.73 7.39
N THR A 126 14.77 3.99 7.14
CA THR A 126 15.08 2.77 7.89
C THR A 126 15.57 3.11 9.30
N CYS A 127 15.44 2.15 10.21
CA CYS A 127 15.99 2.26 11.56
C CYS A 127 17.50 2.53 11.59
N GLU A 128 18.25 2.05 10.59
CA GLU A 128 19.70 2.29 10.48
C GLU A 128 20.06 3.76 10.31
N THR A 129 19.18 4.52 9.64
CA THR A 129 19.40 5.93 9.29
C THR A 129 18.56 6.88 10.12
N SER A 130 17.57 6.36 10.85
CA SER A 130 16.66 7.14 11.67
C SER A 130 17.21 7.31 13.08
N ARG A 131 17.40 8.56 13.50
CA ARG A 131 17.74 8.91 14.90
C ARG A 131 16.64 8.50 15.90
N TRP A 132 15.46 8.17 15.40
CA TRP A 132 14.28 7.88 16.20
C TRP A 132 14.21 6.41 16.60
N CYS A 133 14.77 5.51 15.79
CA CYS A 133 14.81 4.09 16.10
C CYS A 133 15.98 3.77 17.04
N LYS A 134 15.70 3.61 18.34
CA LYS A 134 16.71 3.27 19.35
C LYS A 134 16.75 1.76 19.58
N SER A 135 17.94 1.19 19.68
CA SER A 135 18.06 -0.20 20.11
C SER A 135 17.63 -0.32 21.58
N ARG A 136 16.97 -1.43 21.93
CA ARG A 136 16.55 -1.73 23.31
C ARG A 136 17.71 -1.62 24.32
N ASP A 137 18.92 -1.96 23.87
CA ASP A 137 20.13 -1.98 24.69
C ASP A 137 20.72 -0.58 24.95
N SER A 138 20.29 0.44 24.21
CA SER A 138 20.75 1.83 24.35
C SER A 138 19.95 2.64 25.40
N LEU A 139 18.87 2.08 25.94
CA LEU A 139 17.94 2.78 26.83
C LEU A 139 18.29 2.56 28.30
N THR A 140 19.17 3.39 28.86
CA THR A 140 19.45 3.41 30.31
C THR A 140 18.29 3.96 31.14
N SER A 141 17.32 4.64 30.52
CA SER A 141 16.00 4.92 31.09
C SER A 141 14.97 5.12 29.96
N LEU A 142 13.83 4.45 30.06
CA LEU A 142 12.72 4.58 29.10
C LEU A 142 11.92 5.86 29.44
N ASP A 143 12.35 7.00 28.92
CA ASP A 143 11.54 8.23 28.98
C ASP A 143 10.46 8.22 27.88
N LYS A 144 9.32 8.86 28.11
CA LYS A 144 8.19 8.94 27.16
C LYS A 144 8.63 9.42 25.78
N ARG A 145 9.65 10.28 25.72
CA ARG A 145 10.20 10.79 24.46
C ARG A 145 10.88 9.68 23.67
N ALA A 146 11.69 8.87 24.35
CA ALA A 146 12.41 7.80 23.71
C ALA A 146 11.46 6.70 23.21
N LEU A 147 10.35 6.46 23.92
CA LEU A 147 9.26 5.60 23.46
C LEU A 147 8.58 6.14 22.19
N LEU A 148 8.23 7.44 22.16
CA LEU A 148 7.61 8.07 21.00
C LEU A 148 8.53 8.03 19.78
N GLU A 149 9.80 8.39 19.98
CA GLU A 149 10.83 8.30 18.93
C GLU A 149 10.95 6.87 18.41
N ASP A 150 11.07 5.87 19.28
CA ASP A 150 11.17 4.46 18.87
C ASP A 150 9.95 4.00 18.08
N GLN A 151 8.74 4.37 18.51
CA GLN A 151 7.51 4.04 17.79
C GLN A 151 7.46 4.67 16.39
N LEU A 152 7.80 5.95 16.26
CA LEU A 152 7.87 6.60 14.93
C LEU A 152 9.00 6.01 14.08
N GLY A 153 10.13 5.66 14.67
CA GLY A 153 11.23 4.98 14.00
C GLY A 153 10.83 3.62 13.44
N ARG A 154 10.14 2.79 14.24
CA ARG A 154 9.60 1.49 13.81
C ARG A 154 8.52 1.63 12.75
N PHE A 155 7.69 2.67 12.84
CA PHE A 155 6.71 2.98 11.81
C PHE A 155 7.38 3.32 10.47
N GLU A 156 8.36 4.23 10.47
CA GLU A 156 9.13 4.57 9.27
C GLU A 156 9.82 3.33 8.68
N ASP A 157 10.43 2.50 9.53
CA ASP A 157 11.15 1.30 9.13
C ASP A 157 10.22 0.22 8.56
N ALA A 158 9.04 0.03 9.16
CA ALA A 158 8.03 -0.89 8.65
C ALA A 158 7.54 -0.49 7.26
N LEU A 159 7.31 0.81 7.02
CA LEU A 159 6.92 1.31 5.70
C LEU A 159 8.01 1.05 4.65
N VAL A 160 9.25 1.39 4.94
CA VAL A 160 10.37 1.23 3.98
C VAL A 160 10.67 -0.25 3.70
N LYS A 161 10.60 -1.11 4.71
CA LYS A 161 10.81 -2.56 4.53
C LYS A 161 9.69 -3.22 3.75
N ALA A 162 8.46 -2.76 3.93
CA ALA A 162 7.29 -3.28 3.22
C ALA A 162 7.30 -2.92 1.73
N LEU A 163 7.80 -1.73 1.41
CA LEU A 163 7.77 -1.16 0.07
C LEU A 163 9.18 -0.66 -0.32
N PRO A 164 10.14 -1.56 -0.57
CA PRO A 164 11.54 -1.21 -0.78
C PRO A 164 11.77 -0.34 -2.02
N ASP A 165 10.94 -0.50 -3.04
CA ASP A 165 11.04 0.23 -4.31
C ASP A 165 10.20 1.52 -4.33
N ALA A 166 9.50 1.84 -3.24
CA ALA A 166 8.64 3.00 -3.17
C ALA A 166 9.33 4.18 -2.47
N THR A 167 9.07 5.40 -2.97
CA THR A 167 9.39 6.60 -2.21
C THR A 167 8.19 6.99 -1.35
N ILE A 168 8.34 6.93 -0.03
CA ILE A 168 7.25 7.07 0.94
C ILE A 168 7.42 8.36 1.75
N TYR A 169 6.31 9.09 1.90
CA TYR A 169 6.20 10.26 2.77
C TYR A 169 5.01 10.09 3.71
N TYR A 170 5.13 10.66 4.91
CA TYR A 170 4.02 10.68 5.86
C TYR A 170 3.91 12.04 6.56
N SER A 171 2.75 12.31 7.13
CA SER A 171 2.45 13.46 7.97
C SER A 171 1.48 13.04 9.05
N VAL A 172 1.61 13.65 10.23
CA VAL A 172 0.71 13.43 11.36
C VAL A 172 0.24 14.80 11.81
N CYS A 173 -1.04 15.07 11.69
CA CYS A 173 -1.55 16.43 11.81
C CYS A 173 -3.04 16.44 12.15
N ASN A 174 -3.50 17.52 12.79
CA ASN A 174 -4.92 17.76 12.95
C ASN A 174 -5.51 18.08 11.58
N ASP A 175 -6.58 17.37 11.22
CA ASP A 175 -7.28 17.59 9.97
C ASP A 175 -8.76 17.21 10.09
N SER A 176 -9.62 18.12 9.63
CA SER A 176 -11.05 17.88 9.48
C SER A 176 -11.52 17.90 8.02
N SER A 177 -10.62 18.20 7.08
CA SER A 177 -10.96 18.29 5.65
C SER A 177 -11.14 16.93 4.96
N GLY A 178 -10.48 15.89 5.47
CA GLY A 178 -10.50 14.54 4.89
C GLY A 178 -9.74 14.42 3.57
N ARG A 179 -8.96 15.43 3.19
CA ARG A 179 -8.20 15.46 1.93
C ARG A 179 -6.92 14.64 2.05
N ASP A 180 -6.70 13.69 1.15
CA ASP A 180 -5.49 12.88 1.14
C ASP A 180 -4.21 13.70 0.87
N MET A 181 -3.07 13.13 1.25
CA MET A 181 -1.76 13.64 0.82
C MET A 181 -1.59 13.49 -0.69
N THR A 182 -0.92 14.46 -1.31
CA THR A 182 -0.72 14.48 -2.76
C THR A 182 0.73 14.78 -3.10
N ILE A 183 1.17 14.30 -4.26
CA ILE A 183 2.45 14.65 -4.86
C ILE A 183 2.13 15.38 -6.17
N THR A 184 2.53 16.65 -6.26
CA THR A 184 2.30 17.47 -7.45
C THR A 184 3.61 18.13 -7.86
N ASN A 185 4.06 17.89 -9.09
CA ASN A 185 5.32 18.43 -9.62
C ASN A 185 6.53 18.13 -8.72
N GLY A 186 6.61 16.91 -8.19
CA GLY A 186 7.67 16.49 -7.27
C GLY A 186 7.61 17.11 -5.87
N ARG A 187 6.59 17.92 -5.57
CA ARG A 187 6.36 18.48 -4.23
C ARG A 187 5.30 17.66 -3.51
N VAL A 188 5.63 17.20 -2.31
CA VAL A 188 4.68 16.52 -1.42
C VAL A 188 3.87 17.56 -0.66
N VAL A 189 2.54 17.43 -0.69
CA VAL A 189 1.60 18.31 0.00
C VAL A 189 0.80 17.49 1.00
N HIS A 190 0.86 17.86 2.28
CA HIS A 190 0.23 17.10 3.37
C HIS A 190 -1.30 17.32 3.48
N ASN A 191 -1.82 18.43 2.93
CA ASN A 191 -3.25 18.78 2.94
C ASN A 191 -3.90 18.71 4.33
N CYS A 192 -3.18 19.12 5.39
CA CYS A 192 -3.74 19.18 6.73
C CYS A 192 -4.43 20.53 6.95
N GLN A 193 -5.72 20.51 7.26
CA GLN A 193 -6.52 21.69 7.56
C GLN A 193 -7.29 21.45 8.86
N GLY A 194 -6.60 21.59 9.99
CA GLY A 194 -7.18 21.43 11.32
C GLY A 194 -6.49 22.31 12.36
N SER A 195 -7.25 22.65 13.39
CA SER A 195 -6.89 23.43 14.56
C SER A 195 -6.60 22.52 15.76
N ASP A 196 -6.13 23.13 16.86
CA ASP A 196 -5.88 22.45 18.12
C ASP A 196 -7.23 22.04 18.75
N GLY A 197 -7.77 20.90 18.33
CA GLY A 197 -9.11 20.47 18.66
C GLY A 197 -9.66 19.47 17.67
N ASP A 198 -9.26 19.60 16.40
CA ASP A 198 -9.65 18.70 15.31
C ASP A 198 -8.96 17.33 15.44
N PRO A 199 -9.56 16.26 14.86
CA PRO A 199 -9.02 14.91 14.91
C PRO A 199 -7.58 14.85 14.43
N LEU A 200 -6.75 14.10 15.14
CA LEU A 200 -5.39 13.82 14.71
C LEU A 200 -5.42 12.73 13.63
N VAL A 201 -4.81 12.99 12.49
CA VAL A 201 -4.80 12.09 11.33
C VAL A 201 -3.36 11.75 10.97
N ILE A 202 -3.13 10.47 10.70
CA ILE A 202 -1.90 9.98 10.09
C ILE A 202 -2.18 9.83 8.61
N LYS A 203 -1.38 10.48 7.78
CA LYS A 203 -1.46 10.39 6.33
C LYS A 203 -0.15 9.87 5.77
N VAL A 204 -0.24 8.97 4.81
CA VAL A 204 0.90 8.37 4.12
C VAL A 204 0.66 8.48 2.62
N VAL A 205 1.70 8.85 1.87
CA VAL A 205 1.69 8.87 0.41
C VAL A 205 2.95 8.19 -0.08
N TRP A 206 2.82 7.34 -1.09
CA TRP A 206 3.96 6.71 -1.72
C TRP A 206 3.79 6.66 -3.23
N GLN A 207 4.92 6.71 -3.93
CA GLN A 207 4.96 6.54 -5.37
C GLN A 207 5.73 5.28 -5.72
N MET A 208 5.19 4.52 -6.66
CA MET A 208 5.86 3.36 -7.28
C MET A 208 6.09 3.68 -8.75
N ASP A 209 7.30 3.40 -9.24
CA ASP A 209 7.62 3.59 -10.65
C ASP A 209 6.87 2.57 -11.50
N ILE A 210 6.26 3.05 -12.59
CA ILE A 210 5.66 2.16 -13.58
C ILE A 210 6.83 1.59 -14.38
N GLU A 211 7.07 0.29 -14.26
CA GLU A 211 7.97 -0.40 -15.19
C GLU A 211 7.52 -0.07 -16.61
N SER A 212 8.40 0.59 -17.36
CA SER A 212 8.10 1.16 -18.67
C SER A 212 7.98 0.05 -19.72
N GLY A 213 6.89 -0.72 -19.66
CA GLY A 213 6.49 -1.70 -20.66
C GLY A 213 5.30 -1.19 -21.47
N GLY A 214 5.54 -0.24 -22.36
CA GLY A 214 4.55 0.25 -23.32
C GLY A 214 4.51 1.77 -23.41
N LYS A 215 5.22 2.33 -24.39
CA LYS A 215 4.92 3.66 -24.93
C LYS A 215 3.59 3.62 -25.69
N ASP A 216 2.50 3.36 -24.99
CA ASP A 216 1.17 3.59 -25.53
C ASP A 216 0.69 4.93 -24.98
N THR A 217 1.24 5.98 -25.58
CA THR A 217 0.61 7.29 -25.68
C THR A 217 -0.74 7.11 -26.37
N GLU A 218 -1.80 6.88 -25.61
CA GLU A 218 -3.13 7.48 -25.78
C GLU A 218 -4.15 6.80 -24.86
N ASN A 219 -4.84 7.63 -24.07
CA ASN A 219 -6.18 7.34 -23.51
C ASN A 219 -6.37 6.17 -22.53
N ARG A 220 -5.38 5.84 -21.70
CA ARG A 220 -5.71 5.18 -20.42
C ARG A 220 -6.00 6.25 -19.37
N LYS A 221 -7.26 6.66 -19.23
CA LYS A 221 -7.75 7.29 -17.99
C LYS A 221 -7.63 6.26 -16.87
N SER A 222 -6.42 6.09 -16.35
CA SER A 222 -6.24 5.38 -15.09
C SER A 222 -6.89 6.22 -14.00
N PRO A 223 -7.73 5.64 -13.12
CA PRO A 223 -8.38 6.35 -12.02
C PRO A 223 -7.41 6.79 -10.90
N LEU A 224 -6.10 6.70 -11.14
CA LEU A 224 -5.03 6.89 -10.15
C LEU A 224 -4.28 8.20 -10.42
N ASN A 225 -3.91 8.90 -9.34
CA ASN A 225 -3.11 10.12 -9.43
C ASN A 225 -1.72 9.77 -9.97
N GLN A 226 -1.33 10.32 -11.12
CA GLN A 226 -0.02 10.11 -11.74
C GLN A 226 0.88 11.31 -11.49
N ASN A 227 2.15 11.05 -11.15
CA ASN A 227 3.21 12.05 -11.08
C ASN A 227 4.32 11.66 -12.06
N GLY A 228 4.21 12.10 -13.31
CA GLY A 228 5.12 11.67 -14.38
C GLY A 228 4.95 10.17 -14.68
N THR A 229 6.01 9.39 -14.49
CA THR A 229 6.06 7.94 -14.75
C THR A 229 5.73 7.07 -13.54
N SER A 230 5.28 7.66 -12.43
CA SER A 230 5.01 6.94 -11.19
C SER A 230 3.53 7.02 -10.80
N ILE A 231 2.98 5.94 -10.26
CA ILE A 231 1.62 5.91 -9.68
C ILE A 231 1.72 6.36 -8.23
N VAL A 232 0.87 7.31 -7.84
CA VAL A 232 0.80 7.83 -6.48
C VAL A 232 -0.36 7.19 -5.74
N TYR A 233 -0.06 6.62 -4.58
CA TYR A 233 -1.01 6.04 -3.65
C TYR A 233 -1.04 6.85 -2.36
N SER A 234 -2.21 6.94 -1.75
CA SER A 234 -2.41 7.60 -0.47
C SER A 234 -3.20 6.71 0.48
N TYR A 235 -2.89 6.84 1.76
CA TYR A 235 -3.62 6.21 2.86
C TYR A 235 -3.76 7.23 3.98
N GLN A 236 -4.93 7.27 4.61
CA GLN A 236 -5.16 8.11 5.79
C GLN A 236 -5.96 7.35 6.85
N ALA A 237 -5.62 7.58 8.11
CA ALA A 237 -6.34 7.05 9.26
C ALA A 237 -6.39 8.08 10.39
N ARG A 238 -7.52 8.09 11.10
CA ARG A 238 -7.70 8.93 12.29
C ARG A 238 -7.15 8.21 13.51
N VAL A 239 -6.34 8.91 14.30
CA VAL A 239 -5.99 8.48 15.65
C VAL A 239 -7.22 8.71 16.51
N GLY A 240 -7.71 7.67 17.19
CA GLY A 240 -9.09 7.54 17.69
C GLY A 240 -9.71 8.73 18.44
N GLU A 241 -11.04 8.65 18.57
CA GLU A 241 -11.85 9.39 19.56
C GLU A 241 -11.88 8.62 20.90
#